data_AF-A0A1F9QLP0-F1
#
_entry.id   AF-A0A1F9QLP0-F1
#
_cell.length_a   1.000
_cell.length_b   1.000
_cell.length_c   1.000
_cell.angle_alpha   90.00
_cell.angle_beta   90.00
_cell.angle_gamma   90.00
#
_symmetry.space_group_name_H-M   'P 1'
#
loop_
_entity.id
_entity.type
_entity.pdbx_description
1 polymer ?
#
loop_
_entity_poly.entity_id
_entity_poly.type
_entity_poly.pdbx_seq_one_letter_code
_entity_poly.pdbx_strand_id
1 'polypeptide(L)'
;MRNIFFLLIFAALPCGAQEKLRVKSEESLFLDLQKTGLGSLTEFEEKKKFLETIKLEKQKVQGKMLGYVYDNAFEYYRNGNYEDAKDLAMKILSIDPNYQDAQMLLEASNQLRGSLRPGMSEKLMIEDRFKNALSFYNEGRIVEAHSKMTEVVKLSPNNIKAKYWLARMKDDLKDYYSQKGLEKYNDRDLKAALDHYYNALLIKPRDAGTVDWITRIENELRQQRANDKLKEALEFYARGRLRDAHAGLLRAIEIQPGDSKATKLLAEVRAEIESGYLAAGKKLYGSRRYTEAIGEWDKAKPYTANMAYLNKLISRAQEQMRLEAQDKKRRSDEAARRAKAEEEAQAREEAARKKAEEEAKRKGVTVEEVVKKPAGVSEDNRLAAQQHYIEGLKFFQNSNYEKARDEWTIARQLDPGNADTAAGLKRIENILSGGQ
;
A
#
# COMPACT_ATOMS: atom_id res chain seq x y z
N MET A 1 80.00 -18.22 -47.32
CA MET A 1 80.33 -19.49 -46.63
C MET A 1 79.29 -19.74 -45.54
N ARG A 2 78.73 -20.97 -45.54
CA ARG A 2 78.00 -21.67 -44.46
C ARG A 2 76.63 -21.15 -43.97
N ASN A 3 75.61 -21.86 -44.43
CA ASN A 3 74.33 -22.11 -43.76
C ASN A 3 74.54 -22.75 -42.38
N ILE A 4 73.77 -22.33 -41.37
CA ILE A 4 73.28 -23.20 -40.28
C ILE A 4 71.84 -22.78 -39.91
N PHE A 5 70.89 -23.66 -40.24
CA PHE A 5 69.55 -23.77 -39.63
C PHE A 5 69.69 -24.07 -38.13
N PHE A 6 68.85 -23.52 -37.24
CA PHE A 6 68.32 -24.27 -36.08
C PHE A 6 67.13 -23.53 -35.42
N LEU A 7 65.95 -24.15 -35.58
CA LEU A 7 64.89 -24.41 -34.60
C LEU A 7 64.20 -23.31 -33.76
N LEU A 8 62.90 -23.19 -34.08
CA LEU A 8 61.75 -22.91 -33.21
C LEU A 8 61.84 -23.57 -31.83
N ILE A 9 61.72 -22.76 -30.78
CA ILE A 9 61.15 -23.18 -29.49
C ILE A 9 60.06 -22.16 -29.11
N PHE A 10 58.82 -22.66 -29.08
CA PHE A 10 57.64 -22.03 -28.50
C PHE A 10 57.82 -21.92 -26.99
N ALA A 11 57.83 -20.71 -26.45
CA ALA A 11 57.61 -20.46 -25.03
C ALA A 11 56.36 -19.58 -24.90
N ALA A 12 55.25 -20.22 -24.53
CA ALA A 12 53.99 -19.57 -24.22
C ALA A 12 54.15 -18.74 -22.92
N LEU A 13 53.99 -17.43 -23.03
CA LEU A 13 53.68 -16.57 -21.90
C LEU A 13 52.16 -16.34 -21.87
N PRO A 14 51.49 -16.51 -20.72
CA PRO A 14 50.06 -16.26 -20.61
C PRO A 14 49.80 -14.76 -20.71
N CYS A 15 49.10 -14.35 -21.76
CA CYS A 15 48.56 -13.00 -21.89
C CYS A 15 47.56 -12.77 -20.75
N GLY A 16 47.96 -12.00 -19.75
CA GLY A 16 47.09 -11.49 -18.72
C GLY A 16 46.03 -10.56 -19.33
N ALA A 17 44.78 -10.97 -19.17
CA ALA A 17 43.55 -10.19 -19.17
C ALA A 17 43.64 -8.76 -19.72
N GLN A 18 43.46 -8.63 -21.04
CA GLN A 18 42.82 -7.45 -21.61
C GLN A 18 41.33 -7.55 -21.27
N GLU A 19 40.91 -6.94 -20.16
CA GLU A 19 39.51 -6.64 -19.89
C GLU A 19 39.01 -5.66 -20.96
N LYS A 20 38.59 -6.21 -22.09
CA LYS A 20 37.68 -5.53 -23.00
C LYS A 20 36.44 -5.19 -22.18
N LEU A 21 36.18 -3.89 -22.01
CA LEU A 21 34.89 -3.36 -21.59
C LEU A 21 33.80 -4.03 -22.44
N ARG A 22 33.22 -5.12 -21.93
CA ARG A 22 32.05 -5.74 -22.53
C ARG A 22 30.96 -4.69 -22.46
N VAL A 23 30.49 -4.25 -23.63
CA VAL A 23 29.25 -3.50 -23.77
C VAL A 23 28.20 -4.32 -23.02
N LYS A 24 27.72 -3.77 -21.91
CA LYS A 24 26.67 -4.37 -21.08
C LYS A 24 25.47 -4.61 -21.98
N SER A 25 25.11 -5.88 -22.18
CA SER A 25 23.96 -6.26 -23.01
C SER A 25 22.67 -5.69 -22.41
N GLU A 26 21.65 -5.49 -23.26
CA GLU A 26 20.33 -4.96 -22.89
C GLU A 26 19.73 -5.65 -21.65
N GLU A 27 19.95 -6.96 -21.52
CA GLU A 27 19.51 -7.78 -20.38
C GLU A 27 20.19 -7.39 -19.05
N SER A 28 21.46 -6.98 -19.08
CA SER A 28 22.21 -6.60 -17.87
C SER A 28 21.82 -5.22 -17.34
N LEU A 29 21.40 -4.31 -18.22
CA LEU A 29 20.80 -3.03 -17.85
C LEU A 29 19.40 -3.23 -17.25
N PHE A 30 18.62 -4.17 -17.81
CA PHE A 30 17.31 -4.56 -17.29
C PHE A 30 17.38 -5.13 -15.86
N LEU A 31 18.39 -5.94 -15.57
CA LEU A 31 18.58 -6.60 -14.27
C LEU A 31 19.00 -5.65 -13.14
N ASP A 32 19.76 -4.59 -13.45
CA ASP A 32 20.15 -3.57 -12.46
C ASP A 32 18.98 -2.63 -12.13
N LEU A 33 18.10 -2.33 -13.09
CA LEU A 33 16.91 -1.49 -12.87
C LEU A 33 15.85 -2.18 -11.99
N GLN A 34 15.67 -3.50 -12.12
CA GLN A 34 14.74 -4.26 -11.27
C GLN A 34 15.15 -4.26 -9.78
N LYS A 35 16.45 -4.09 -9.48
CA LYS A 35 16.97 -3.99 -8.11
C LYS A 35 16.82 -2.60 -7.48
N THR A 36 16.47 -1.57 -8.26
CA THR A 36 16.31 -0.19 -7.76
C THR A 36 14.92 0.15 -7.19
N GLY A 37 14.07 -0.85 -6.94
CA GLY A 37 12.87 -0.66 -6.12
C GLY A 37 11.74 0.11 -6.82
N LEU A 38 11.39 -0.28 -8.05
CA LEU A 38 10.21 0.22 -8.76
C LEU A 38 9.19 -0.91 -8.95
N GLY A 39 8.47 -1.27 -7.89
CA GLY A 39 7.24 -2.03 -8.02
C GLY A 39 6.09 -1.09 -8.38
N SER A 40 5.45 -1.31 -9.53
CA SER A 40 4.19 -0.69 -10.03
C SER A 40 4.26 0.40 -11.11
N LEU A 41 5.27 0.44 -11.97
CA LEU A 41 5.16 1.23 -13.21
C LEU A 41 4.46 0.42 -14.31
N THR A 42 3.63 1.09 -15.11
CA THR A 42 3.06 0.49 -16.32
C THR A 42 4.15 0.38 -17.40
N GLU A 43 4.05 -0.61 -18.29
CA GLU A 43 4.99 -0.84 -19.41
C GLU A 43 5.27 0.42 -20.25
N PHE A 44 4.30 1.35 -20.29
CA PHE A 44 4.41 2.64 -20.95
C PHE A 44 5.33 3.64 -20.23
N GLU A 45 5.22 3.75 -18.90
CA GLU A 45 6.07 4.65 -18.10
C GLU A 45 7.52 4.16 -18.03
N GLU A 46 7.72 2.84 -18.04
CA GLU A 46 9.05 2.22 -18.11
C GLU A 46 9.72 2.50 -19.46
N LYS A 47 8.99 2.32 -20.57
CA LYS A 47 9.49 2.67 -21.92
C LYS A 47 9.84 4.14 -22.03
N LYS A 48 9.04 5.04 -21.47
CA LYS A 48 9.33 6.49 -21.46
C LYS A 48 10.61 6.80 -20.68
N LYS A 49 10.76 6.26 -19.46
CA LYS A 49 11.98 6.45 -18.64
C LYS A 49 13.22 5.85 -19.32
N PHE A 50 13.07 4.72 -20.00
CA PHE A 50 14.15 4.10 -20.77
C PHE A 50 14.59 4.97 -21.95
N LEU A 51 13.63 5.49 -22.73
CA LEU A 51 13.92 6.40 -23.84
C LEU A 51 14.58 7.71 -23.36
N GLU A 52 14.12 8.26 -22.24
CA GLU A 52 14.76 9.42 -21.59
C GLU A 52 16.19 9.08 -21.15
N THR A 53 16.42 7.90 -20.60
CA THR A 53 17.75 7.43 -20.19
C THR A 53 18.68 7.26 -21.38
N ILE A 54 18.23 6.63 -22.47
CA ILE A 54 19.00 6.52 -23.71
C ILE A 54 19.32 7.90 -24.27
N LYS A 55 18.34 8.80 -24.30
CA LYS A 55 18.54 10.18 -24.76
C LYS A 55 19.62 10.88 -23.94
N LEU A 56 19.58 10.75 -22.61
CA LEU A 56 20.58 11.32 -21.71
C LEU A 56 21.97 10.69 -21.93
N GLU A 57 22.07 9.37 -22.06
CA GLU A 57 23.35 8.71 -22.32
C GLU A 57 23.91 9.08 -23.70
N LYS A 58 23.06 9.17 -24.73
CA LYS A 58 23.46 9.67 -26.05
C LYS A 58 23.99 11.10 -25.96
N GLN A 59 23.32 11.99 -25.23
CA GLN A 59 23.78 13.36 -24.99
C GLN A 59 25.10 13.39 -24.23
N LYS A 60 25.29 12.53 -23.22
CA LYS A 60 26.57 12.42 -22.48
C LYS A 60 27.71 11.95 -23.38
N VAL A 61 27.50 10.90 -24.17
CA VAL A 61 28.51 10.37 -25.11
C VAL A 61 28.85 11.41 -26.16
N GLN A 62 27.83 12.07 -26.72
CA GLN A 62 28.02 13.17 -27.67
C GLN A 62 28.79 14.33 -27.03
N GLY A 63 28.45 14.75 -25.82
CA GLY A 63 29.17 15.81 -25.10
C GLY A 63 30.63 15.47 -24.83
N LYS A 64 30.94 14.22 -24.43
CA LYS A 64 32.33 13.75 -24.27
C LYS A 64 33.10 13.75 -25.58
N MET A 65 32.47 13.27 -26.65
CA MET A 65 33.07 13.29 -28.00
C MET A 65 33.37 14.72 -28.44
N LEU A 66 32.40 15.63 -28.30
CA LEU A 66 32.58 17.05 -28.64
C LEU A 66 33.68 17.70 -27.80
N GLY A 67 33.79 17.35 -26.51
CA GLY A 67 34.89 17.79 -25.64
C GLY A 67 36.26 17.38 -26.19
N TYR A 68 36.43 16.13 -26.61
CA TYR A 68 37.70 15.68 -27.22
C TYR A 68 38.02 16.41 -28.53
N VAL A 69 37.01 16.65 -29.38
CA VAL A 69 37.19 17.42 -30.63
C VAL A 69 37.56 18.87 -30.31
N TYR A 70 36.95 19.45 -29.27
CA TYR A 70 37.27 20.80 -28.79
C TYR A 70 38.70 20.90 -28.28
N ASP A 71 39.16 19.96 -27.45
CA ASP A 71 40.53 19.95 -26.93
C ASP A 71 41.55 19.93 -28.08
N ASN A 72 41.29 19.13 -29.12
CA ASN A 72 42.13 19.13 -30.33
C ASN A 72 42.10 20.47 -31.06
N ALA A 73 40.91 21.06 -31.25
CA ALA A 73 40.77 22.39 -31.87
C ALA A 73 41.53 23.46 -31.08
N PHE A 74 41.48 23.37 -29.75
CA PHE A 74 42.18 24.29 -28.86
C PHE A 74 43.70 24.13 -28.92
N GLU A 75 44.22 22.90 -29.06
CA GLU A 75 45.65 22.69 -29.28
C GLU A 75 46.13 23.27 -30.62
N TYR A 76 45.35 23.16 -31.70
CA TYR A 76 45.66 23.86 -32.96
C TYR A 76 45.70 25.37 -32.77
N TYR A 77 44.75 25.93 -32.02
CA TYR A 77 44.73 27.36 -31.68
C TYR A 77 45.98 27.78 -30.91
N ARG A 78 46.39 27.02 -29.89
CA ARG A 78 47.60 27.29 -29.08
C ARG A 78 48.89 27.21 -29.89
N ASN A 79 48.91 26.37 -30.92
CA ASN A 79 50.04 26.24 -31.84
C ASN A 79 50.07 27.35 -32.92
N GLY A 80 49.07 28.24 -32.95
CA GLY A 80 48.93 29.31 -33.94
C GLY A 80 48.33 28.85 -35.27
N ASN A 81 47.88 27.60 -35.37
CA ASN A 81 47.20 27.05 -36.54
C ASN A 81 45.71 27.41 -36.49
N TYR A 82 45.41 28.69 -36.69
CA TYR A 82 44.05 29.21 -36.55
C TYR A 82 43.06 28.67 -37.59
N GLU A 83 43.52 28.27 -38.78
CA GLU A 83 42.61 27.72 -39.81
C GLU A 83 42.12 26.32 -39.44
N ASP A 84 43.01 25.44 -38.95
CA ASP A 84 42.64 24.11 -38.49
C ASP A 84 41.75 24.17 -37.24
N ALA A 85 42.06 25.09 -36.31
CA ALA A 85 41.26 25.34 -35.12
C ALA A 85 39.84 25.80 -35.48
N LYS A 86 39.73 26.70 -36.46
CA LYS A 86 38.46 27.20 -37.00
C LYS A 86 37.64 26.08 -37.64
N ASP A 87 38.25 25.25 -38.49
CA ASP A 87 37.56 24.15 -39.17
C ASP A 87 37.01 23.12 -38.18
N LEU A 88 37.77 22.78 -37.15
CA LEU A 88 37.29 21.89 -36.09
C LEU A 88 36.19 22.54 -35.23
N ALA A 89 36.30 23.84 -34.91
CA ALA A 89 35.25 24.57 -34.21
C ALA A 89 33.94 24.60 -35.01
N MET A 90 34.00 24.82 -36.33
CA MET A 90 32.82 24.76 -37.21
C MET A 90 32.17 23.36 -37.24
N LYS A 91 32.98 22.29 -37.20
CA LYS A 91 32.47 20.91 -37.10
C LYS A 91 31.79 20.63 -35.77
N ILE A 92 32.28 21.20 -34.66
CA ILE A 92 31.60 21.09 -33.36
C ILE A 92 30.25 21.80 -33.42
N LEU A 93 30.21 23.02 -33.97
CA LEU A 93 28.99 23.83 -34.07
C LEU A 93 27.96 23.27 -35.05
N SER A 94 28.36 22.50 -36.07
CA SER A 94 27.40 21.81 -36.95
C SER A 94 26.70 20.63 -36.26
N ILE A 95 27.32 20.07 -35.21
CA ILE A 95 26.77 18.98 -34.40
C ILE A 95 25.97 19.53 -33.21
N ASP A 96 26.50 20.57 -32.55
CA ASP A 96 25.86 21.29 -31.45
C ASP A 96 26.02 22.80 -31.65
N PRO A 97 25.01 23.47 -32.25
CA PRO A 97 25.03 24.92 -32.45
C PRO A 97 25.13 25.74 -31.16
N ASN A 98 24.82 25.14 -30.01
CA ASN A 98 24.83 25.82 -28.71
C ASN A 98 26.13 25.59 -27.92
N TYR A 99 27.14 24.96 -28.54
CA TYR A 99 28.42 24.69 -27.90
C TYR A 99 29.25 25.98 -27.75
N GLN A 100 29.03 26.70 -26.65
CA GLN A 100 29.59 28.03 -26.37
C GLN A 100 31.12 28.11 -26.53
N ASP A 101 31.84 27.07 -26.11
CA ASP A 101 33.31 27.07 -26.12
C ASP A 101 33.86 27.03 -27.55
N ALA A 102 33.21 26.29 -28.44
CA ALA A 102 33.58 26.24 -29.86
C ALA A 102 33.20 27.52 -30.59
N GLN A 103 32.08 28.17 -30.23
CA GLN A 103 31.73 29.49 -30.75
C GLN A 103 32.79 30.53 -30.40
N MET A 104 33.20 30.58 -29.13
CA MET A 104 34.28 31.46 -28.66
C MET A 104 35.60 31.16 -29.37
N LEU A 105 35.97 29.88 -29.53
CA LEU A 105 37.21 29.48 -30.22
C LEU A 105 37.18 29.84 -31.71
N LEU A 106 36.03 29.70 -32.36
CA LEU A 106 35.80 30.08 -33.75
C LEU A 106 36.00 31.59 -33.94
N GLU A 107 35.39 32.41 -33.08
CA GLU A 107 35.54 33.87 -33.11
C GLU A 107 37.00 34.30 -32.90
N ALA A 108 37.68 33.73 -31.91
CA ALA A 108 39.09 34.00 -31.64
C ALA A 108 39.99 33.60 -32.82
N SER A 109 39.77 32.41 -33.39
CA SER A 109 40.55 31.92 -34.54
C SER A 109 40.34 32.80 -35.79
N ASN A 110 39.11 33.25 -36.05
CA ASN A 110 38.81 34.17 -37.15
C ASN A 110 39.51 35.53 -36.98
N GLN A 111 39.59 36.04 -35.74
CA GLN A 111 40.24 37.32 -35.44
C GLN A 111 41.76 37.28 -35.61
N LEU A 112 42.38 36.11 -35.42
CA LEU A 112 43.83 35.92 -35.50
C LEU A 112 44.32 35.38 -36.86
N ARG A 113 43.39 34.98 -37.73
CA ARG A 113 43.69 34.43 -39.05
C ARG A 113 44.50 35.40 -39.91
N GLY A 114 45.58 34.90 -40.52
CA GLY A 114 46.45 35.69 -41.40
C GLY A 114 47.37 36.68 -40.68
N SER A 115 47.46 36.60 -39.34
CA SER A 115 48.41 37.41 -38.59
C SER A 115 49.86 37.03 -38.91
N LEU A 116 50.66 38.05 -39.26
CA LEU A 116 52.11 37.93 -39.49
C LEU A 116 52.89 37.57 -38.20
N ARG A 117 52.30 37.82 -37.02
CA ARG A 117 52.89 37.52 -35.71
C ARG A 117 51.82 36.93 -34.77
N PRO A 118 51.51 35.62 -34.92
CA PRO A 118 50.45 34.94 -34.17
C PRO A 118 50.48 35.19 -32.66
N GLY A 119 51.61 34.90 -32.00
CA GLY A 119 51.72 35.04 -30.55
C GLY A 119 51.66 36.48 -30.01
N MET A 120 51.96 37.50 -30.83
CA MET A 120 51.78 38.91 -30.42
C MET A 120 50.33 39.37 -30.62
N SER A 121 49.71 38.95 -31.72
CA SER A 121 48.31 39.29 -32.02
C SER A 121 47.36 38.62 -31.04
N GLU A 122 47.65 37.38 -30.65
CA GLU A 122 46.91 36.66 -29.61
C GLU A 122 47.00 37.40 -28.28
N LYS A 123 48.21 37.77 -27.82
CA LYS A 123 48.38 38.53 -26.58
C LYS A 123 47.59 39.85 -26.59
N LEU A 124 47.65 40.59 -27.70
CA LEU A 124 46.92 41.86 -27.83
C LEU A 124 45.40 41.65 -27.79
N MET A 125 44.89 40.62 -28.49
CA MET A 125 43.48 40.25 -28.45
C MET A 125 43.02 39.87 -27.03
N ILE A 126 43.82 39.06 -26.32
CA ILE A 126 43.53 38.65 -24.95
C ILE A 126 43.56 39.85 -23.99
N GLU A 127 44.51 40.78 -24.16
CA GLU A 127 44.56 42.03 -23.38
C GLU A 127 43.34 42.93 -23.64
N ASP A 128 42.89 43.05 -24.89
CA ASP A 128 41.71 43.82 -25.24
C ASP A 128 40.44 43.21 -24.60
N ARG A 129 40.23 41.90 -24.77
CA ARG A 129 39.11 41.18 -24.14
C ARG A 129 39.15 41.29 -22.61
N PHE A 130 40.34 41.24 -22.01
CA PHE A 130 40.52 41.44 -20.57
C PHE A 130 40.13 42.86 -20.14
N LYS A 131 40.55 43.90 -20.86
CA LYS A 131 40.16 45.29 -20.58
C LYS A 131 38.65 45.49 -20.73
N ASN A 132 38.04 44.92 -21.76
CA ASN A 132 36.60 44.99 -21.98
C ASN A 132 35.82 44.33 -20.83
N ALA A 133 36.27 43.18 -20.34
CA ALA A 133 35.67 42.53 -19.17
C ALA A 133 35.78 43.39 -17.89
N LEU A 134 36.89 44.11 -17.71
CA LEU A 134 37.05 45.07 -16.61
C LEU A 134 36.18 46.32 -16.77
N SER A 135 35.91 46.78 -17.99
CA SER A 135 34.96 47.89 -18.22
C SER A 135 33.57 47.52 -17.70
N PHE A 136 33.06 46.35 -18.09
CA PHE A 136 31.76 45.86 -17.59
C PHE A 136 31.74 45.75 -16.06
N TYR A 137 32.84 45.32 -15.46
CA TYR A 137 32.95 45.24 -14.01
C TYR A 137 32.87 46.63 -13.35
N ASN A 138 33.59 47.61 -13.88
CA ASN A 138 33.57 48.98 -13.39
C ASN A 138 32.19 49.66 -13.59
N GLU A 139 31.45 49.25 -14.62
CA GLU A 139 30.06 49.67 -14.86
C GLU A 139 29.05 48.97 -13.92
N GLY A 140 29.48 48.03 -13.08
CA GLY A 140 28.61 47.26 -12.19
C GLY A 140 27.86 46.11 -12.87
N ARG A 141 28.11 45.86 -14.16
CA ARG A 141 27.50 44.80 -14.96
C ARG A 141 28.20 43.46 -14.70
N ILE A 142 28.03 42.95 -13.48
CA ILE A 142 28.81 41.83 -12.95
C ILE A 142 28.59 40.51 -13.70
N VAL A 143 27.38 40.28 -14.21
CA VAL A 143 27.05 39.06 -14.95
C VAL A 143 27.81 39.02 -16.27
N GLU A 144 27.78 40.11 -17.02
CA GLU A 144 28.51 40.26 -18.28
C GLU A 144 30.02 40.28 -18.05
N ALA A 145 30.49 40.97 -17.01
CA ALA A 145 31.90 40.99 -16.63
C ALA A 145 32.43 39.59 -16.34
N HIS A 146 31.72 38.80 -15.53
CA HIS A 146 32.09 37.41 -15.22
C HIS A 146 32.10 36.55 -16.49
N SER A 147 31.10 36.68 -17.37
CA SER A 147 31.03 35.95 -18.64
C SER A 147 32.23 36.27 -19.53
N LYS A 148 32.53 37.55 -19.76
CA LYS A 148 33.66 37.98 -20.59
C LYS A 148 35.01 37.64 -19.99
N MET A 149 35.17 37.74 -18.67
CA MET A 149 36.40 37.31 -18.01
C MET A 149 36.57 35.78 -18.05
N THR A 150 35.47 35.01 -18.03
CA THR A 150 35.52 33.56 -18.21
C THR A 150 36.05 33.20 -19.60
N GLU A 151 35.61 33.89 -20.65
CA GLU A 151 36.14 33.72 -22.02
C GLU A 151 37.67 33.94 -22.05
N VAL A 152 38.15 35.01 -21.40
CA VAL A 152 39.59 35.34 -21.32
C VAL A 152 40.38 34.21 -20.64
N VAL A 153 39.87 33.66 -19.54
CA VAL A 153 40.54 32.56 -18.82
C VAL A 153 40.51 31.26 -19.63
N LYS A 154 39.44 30.98 -20.38
CA LYS A 154 39.36 29.80 -21.25
C LYS A 154 40.34 29.89 -22.43
N LEU A 155 40.43 31.06 -23.08
CA LEU A 155 41.35 31.28 -24.20
C LEU A 155 42.81 31.37 -23.75
N SER A 156 43.06 31.92 -22.55
CA SER A 156 44.40 32.02 -21.96
C SER A 156 44.46 31.43 -20.54
N PRO A 157 44.49 30.10 -20.41
CA PRO A 157 44.51 29.43 -19.10
C PRO A 157 45.74 29.75 -18.24
N ASN A 158 46.81 30.30 -18.81
CA ASN A 158 48.01 30.67 -18.06
C ASN A 158 48.01 32.14 -17.61
N ASN A 159 46.97 32.92 -17.93
CA ASN A 159 46.87 34.32 -17.52
C ASN A 159 46.48 34.44 -16.03
N ILE A 160 47.49 34.65 -15.18
CA ILE A 160 47.32 34.78 -13.72
C ILE A 160 46.41 35.97 -13.37
N LYS A 161 46.52 37.09 -14.09
CA LYS A 161 45.68 38.29 -13.86
C LYS A 161 44.21 38.00 -14.14
N ALA A 162 43.91 37.33 -15.26
CA ALA A 162 42.55 36.94 -15.61
C ALA A 162 41.95 35.98 -14.59
N LYS A 163 42.72 34.99 -14.11
CA LYS A 163 42.27 34.08 -13.04
C LYS A 163 41.95 34.82 -11.74
N TYR A 164 42.82 35.74 -11.33
CA TYR A 164 42.60 36.56 -10.13
C TYR A 164 41.30 37.35 -10.23
N TRP A 165 41.11 38.08 -11.33
CA TRP A 165 39.89 38.86 -11.53
C TRP A 165 38.64 38.00 -11.68
N LEU A 166 38.74 36.85 -12.35
CA LEU A 166 37.62 35.92 -12.43
C LEU A 166 37.21 35.39 -11.06
N ALA A 167 38.17 35.07 -10.19
CA ALA A 167 37.88 34.62 -8.83
C ALA A 167 37.14 35.71 -8.03
N ARG A 168 37.62 36.96 -8.12
CA ARG A 168 36.96 38.12 -7.50
C ARG A 168 35.56 38.34 -8.05
N MET A 169 35.39 38.33 -9.37
CA MET A 169 34.08 38.47 -10.03
C MET A 169 33.11 37.36 -9.62
N LYS A 170 33.60 36.14 -9.35
CA LYS A 170 32.75 35.05 -8.80
C LYS A 170 32.26 35.35 -7.39
N ASP A 171 33.10 35.93 -6.54
CA ASP A 171 32.69 36.34 -5.19
C ASP A 171 31.61 37.43 -5.28
N ASP A 172 31.85 38.47 -6.08
CA ASP A 172 30.90 39.57 -6.27
C ASP A 172 29.60 39.11 -6.96
N LEU A 173 29.68 38.18 -7.92
CA LEU A 173 28.50 37.63 -8.59
C LEU A 173 27.66 36.75 -7.64
N LYS A 174 28.31 35.99 -6.75
CA LYS A 174 27.63 35.24 -5.69
C LYS A 174 26.89 36.19 -4.75
N ASP A 175 27.52 37.29 -4.38
CA ASP A 175 26.92 38.30 -3.49
C ASP A 175 25.77 39.04 -4.20
N TYR A 176 25.92 39.37 -5.49
CA TYR A 176 24.86 39.93 -6.32
C TYR A 176 23.61 39.04 -6.34
N TYR A 177 23.78 37.73 -6.60
CA TYR A 177 22.64 36.80 -6.58
C TYR A 177 22.07 36.61 -5.17
N SER A 178 22.90 36.60 -4.13
CA SER A 178 22.43 36.55 -2.75
C SER A 178 21.59 37.77 -2.37
N GLN A 179 21.99 38.97 -2.82
CA GLN A 179 21.24 40.21 -2.61
C GLN A 179 19.90 40.18 -3.35
N LYS A 180 19.88 39.76 -4.61
CA LYS A 180 18.65 39.58 -5.39
C LYS A 180 17.72 38.53 -4.75
N GLY A 181 18.29 37.45 -4.23
CA GLY A 181 17.57 36.45 -3.46
C GLY A 181 16.91 37.03 -2.21
N LEU A 182 17.65 37.86 -1.47
CA LEU A 182 17.14 38.55 -0.28
C LEU A 182 16.03 39.57 -0.62
N GLU A 183 16.17 40.34 -1.70
CA GLU A 183 15.12 41.23 -2.20
C GLU A 183 13.83 40.44 -2.46
N LYS A 184 13.91 39.35 -3.23
CA LYS A 184 12.74 38.49 -3.53
C LYS A 184 12.16 37.82 -2.29
N TYR A 185 13.01 37.44 -1.33
CA TYR A 185 12.56 36.91 -0.05
C TYR A 185 11.74 37.95 0.73
N ASN A 186 12.21 39.20 0.77
CA ASN A 186 11.49 40.31 1.41
C ASN A 186 10.17 40.62 0.69
N ASP A 187 10.12 40.48 -0.63
CA ASP A 187 8.90 40.58 -1.45
C ASP A 187 7.93 39.41 -1.24
N ARG A 188 8.27 38.42 -0.39
CA ARG A 188 7.54 37.16 -0.17
C ARG A 188 7.47 36.24 -1.39
N ASP A 189 8.25 36.51 -2.43
CA ASP A 189 8.42 35.59 -3.56
C ASP A 189 9.52 34.57 -3.24
N LEU A 190 9.15 33.57 -2.43
CA LEU A 190 10.07 32.52 -1.99
C LEU A 190 10.63 31.68 -3.15
N LYS A 191 9.89 31.55 -4.26
CA LYS A 191 10.36 30.77 -5.42
C LYS A 191 11.45 31.53 -6.17
N ALA A 192 11.20 32.80 -6.50
CA ALA A 192 12.22 33.63 -7.15
C ALA A 192 13.45 33.85 -6.25
N ALA A 193 13.24 33.96 -4.93
CA ALA A 193 14.33 34.01 -3.97
C ALA A 193 15.21 32.76 -4.05
N LEU A 194 14.58 31.58 -4.05
CA LEU A 194 15.26 30.29 -4.14
C LEU A 194 16.05 30.15 -5.46
N ASP A 195 15.48 30.59 -6.58
CA ASP A 195 16.17 30.58 -7.88
C ASP A 195 17.46 31.41 -7.86
N HIS A 196 17.43 32.61 -7.24
CA HIS A 196 18.62 33.43 -7.09
C HIS A 196 19.67 32.79 -6.16
N TYR A 197 19.26 32.18 -5.04
CA TYR A 197 20.22 31.48 -4.19
C TYR A 197 20.80 30.22 -4.84
N TYR A 198 20.04 29.52 -5.69
CA TYR A 198 20.60 28.43 -6.51
C TYR A 198 21.62 28.95 -7.53
N ASN A 199 21.35 30.09 -8.16
CA ASN A 199 22.35 30.74 -9.02
C ASN A 199 23.62 31.09 -8.23
N ALA A 200 23.50 31.64 -7.02
CA ALA A 200 24.64 31.90 -6.13
C ALA A 200 25.43 30.61 -5.82
N LEU A 201 24.74 29.49 -5.55
CA LEU A 201 25.34 28.19 -5.28
C LEU A 201 26.07 27.61 -6.50
N LEU A 202 25.55 27.85 -7.72
CA LEU A 202 26.22 27.45 -8.96
C LEU A 202 27.56 28.18 -9.15
N ILE A 203 27.65 29.45 -8.73
CA ILE A 203 28.90 30.23 -8.80
C ILE A 203 29.92 29.74 -7.76
N LYS A 204 29.48 29.49 -6.52
CA LYS A 204 30.30 28.96 -5.43
C LYS A 204 29.67 27.69 -4.84
N PRO A 205 29.95 26.52 -5.43
CA PRO A 205 29.51 25.26 -4.88
C PRO A 205 30.14 25.09 -3.49
N ARG A 206 29.33 24.86 -2.47
CA ARG A 206 29.70 24.73 -1.04
C ARG A 206 29.81 26.02 -0.23
N ASP A 207 29.27 27.14 -0.69
CA ASP A 207 29.09 28.32 0.17
C ASP A 207 28.05 28.04 1.28
N ALA A 208 28.50 27.94 2.53
CA ALA A 208 27.66 27.57 3.67
C ALA A 208 26.51 28.57 3.91
N GLY A 209 26.76 29.87 3.72
CA GLY A 209 25.74 30.91 3.88
C GLY A 209 24.61 30.77 2.85
N THR A 210 24.96 30.54 1.58
CA THR A 210 23.99 30.28 0.51
C THR A 210 23.16 29.02 0.80
N VAL A 211 23.80 27.95 1.25
CA VAL A 211 23.11 26.69 1.61
C VAL A 211 22.13 26.88 2.78
N ASP A 212 22.50 27.67 3.78
CA ASP A 212 21.62 27.99 4.91
C ASP A 212 20.37 28.75 4.44
N TRP A 213 20.53 29.76 3.59
CA TRP A 213 19.41 30.50 2.99
C TRP A 213 18.49 29.61 2.14
N ILE A 214 19.06 28.74 1.30
CA ILE A 214 18.29 27.74 0.52
C ILE A 214 17.48 26.87 1.47
N THR A 215 18.12 26.29 2.48
CA THR A 215 17.48 25.39 3.45
C THR A 215 16.33 26.08 4.17
N ARG A 216 16.53 27.32 4.60
CA ARG A 216 15.50 28.14 5.24
C ARG A 216 14.30 28.36 4.31
N ILE A 217 14.53 28.82 3.09
CA ILE A 217 13.47 29.13 2.12
C ILE A 217 12.70 27.86 1.72
N GLU A 218 13.40 26.74 1.52
CA GLU A 218 12.78 25.45 1.23
C GLU A 218 11.91 24.94 2.38
N ASN A 219 12.38 25.10 3.62
CA ASN A 219 11.58 24.76 4.80
C ASN A 219 10.33 25.64 4.91
N GLU A 220 10.43 26.94 4.64
CA GLU A 220 9.26 27.84 4.61
C GLU A 220 8.28 27.44 3.49
N LEU A 221 8.76 27.14 2.28
CA LEU A 221 7.93 26.66 1.17
C LEU A 221 7.24 25.33 1.50
N ARG A 222 7.96 24.41 2.14
CA ARG A 222 7.44 23.11 2.59
C ARG A 222 6.33 23.31 3.63
N GLN A 223 6.56 24.19 4.61
CA GLN A 223 5.55 24.55 5.61
C GLN A 223 4.31 25.21 4.97
N GLN A 224 4.48 26.11 3.99
CA GLN A 224 3.35 26.70 3.27
C GLN A 224 2.51 25.63 2.57
N ARG A 225 3.16 24.73 1.81
CA ARG A 225 2.46 23.62 1.12
C ARG A 225 1.76 22.69 2.11
N ALA A 226 2.40 22.35 3.23
CA ALA A 226 1.80 21.53 4.28
C ALA A 226 0.58 22.25 4.90
N ASN A 227 0.70 23.54 5.20
CA ASN A 227 -0.39 24.36 5.73
C ASN A 227 -1.57 24.47 4.75
N ASP A 228 -1.32 24.57 3.44
CA ASP A 228 -2.38 24.61 2.43
C ASP A 228 -3.11 23.26 2.36
N LYS A 229 -2.38 22.14 2.45
CA LYS A 229 -3.00 20.80 2.56
C LYS A 229 -3.76 20.60 3.87
N LEU A 230 -3.26 21.17 4.97
CA LEU A 230 -3.96 21.16 6.24
C LEU A 230 -5.26 21.96 6.17
N LYS A 231 -5.28 23.14 5.53
CA LYS A 231 -6.50 23.92 5.29
C LYS A 231 -7.50 23.16 4.44
N GLU A 232 -7.06 22.55 3.33
CA GLU A 232 -7.91 21.70 2.48
C GLU A 232 -8.54 20.56 3.29
N ALA A 233 -7.76 19.92 4.16
CA ALA A 233 -8.25 18.87 5.04
C ALA A 233 -9.28 19.38 6.07
N LEU A 234 -9.05 20.57 6.64
CA LEU A 234 -9.98 21.22 7.57
C LEU A 234 -11.31 21.58 6.89
N GLU A 235 -11.29 21.98 5.62
CA GLU A 235 -12.54 22.20 4.86
C GLU A 235 -13.32 20.90 4.67
N PHE A 236 -12.65 19.79 4.35
CA PHE A 236 -13.31 18.49 4.28
C PHE A 236 -13.88 18.07 5.63
N TYR A 237 -13.14 18.32 6.72
CA TYR A 237 -13.59 18.06 8.07
C TYR A 237 -14.85 18.87 8.41
N ALA A 238 -14.86 20.17 8.13
CA ALA A 238 -16.02 21.05 8.35
C ALA A 238 -17.27 20.62 7.56
N ARG A 239 -17.09 19.98 6.40
CA ARG A 239 -18.18 19.40 5.59
C ARG A 239 -18.59 17.99 6.01
N GLY A 240 -18.03 17.44 7.09
CA GLY A 240 -18.29 16.07 7.56
C GLY A 240 -17.66 14.97 6.69
N ARG A 241 -16.82 15.33 5.70
CA ARG A 241 -16.14 14.38 4.81
C ARG A 241 -14.87 13.85 5.48
N LEU A 242 -15.05 13.05 6.53
CA LEU A 242 -13.97 12.61 7.40
C LEU A 242 -12.87 11.80 6.68
N ARG A 243 -13.22 10.95 5.70
CA ARG A 243 -12.24 10.16 4.94
C ARG A 243 -11.32 11.03 4.07
N ASP A 244 -11.88 12.07 3.44
CA ASP A 244 -11.12 13.01 2.62
C ASP A 244 -10.24 13.91 3.50
N ALA A 245 -10.77 14.33 4.66
CA ALA A 245 -9.99 15.03 5.68
C ALA A 245 -8.79 14.18 6.14
N HIS A 246 -9.01 12.90 6.45
CA HIS A 246 -7.94 11.97 6.81
C HIS A 246 -6.86 11.86 5.73
N ALA A 247 -7.24 11.70 4.46
CA ALA A 247 -6.29 11.66 3.35
C ALA A 247 -5.53 12.99 3.16
N GLY A 248 -6.22 14.13 3.32
CA GLY A 248 -5.60 15.46 3.29
C GLY A 248 -4.55 15.64 4.39
N LEU A 249 -4.85 15.21 5.61
CA LEU A 249 -3.94 15.29 6.76
C LEU A 249 -2.70 14.41 6.58
N LEU A 250 -2.85 13.20 6.02
CA LEU A 250 -1.71 12.35 5.69
C LEU A 250 -0.78 13.03 4.69
N ARG A 251 -1.32 13.65 3.64
CA ARG A 251 -0.51 14.42 2.66
C ARG A 251 0.20 15.60 3.32
N ALA A 252 -0.44 16.30 4.25
CA ALA A 252 0.19 17.40 4.98
C ALA A 252 1.40 16.91 5.82
N ILE A 253 1.26 15.77 6.50
CA ILE A 253 2.33 15.15 7.30
C ILE A 253 3.46 14.60 6.42
N GLU A 254 3.13 14.05 5.24
CA GLU A 254 4.12 13.60 4.27
C GLU A 254 5.01 14.76 3.77
N ILE A 255 4.40 15.93 3.55
CA ILE A 255 5.14 17.15 3.15
C ILE A 255 6.02 17.65 4.30
N GLN A 256 5.48 17.74 5.52
CA GLN A 256 6.19 18.20 6.71
C GLN A 256 6.13 17.15 7.83
N PRO A 257 7.09 16.21 7.84
CA PRO A 257 7.21 15.24 8.93
C PRO A 257 7.41 15.96 10.26
N GLY A 258 6.63 15.60 11.28
CA GLY A 258 6.70 16.20 12.61
C GLY A 258 5.78 17.42 12.85
N ASP A 259 4.87 17.76 11.93
CA ASP A 259 3.84 18.76 12.22
C ASP A 259 2.90 18.28 13.33
N SER A 260 3.09 18.84 14.53
CA SER A 260 2.31 18.53 15.74
C SER A 260 0.81 18.85 15.59
N LYS A 261 0.43 19.83 14.75
CA LYS A 261 -0.97 20.21 14.55
C LYS A 261 -1.66 19.18 13.66
N ALA A 262 -1.06 18.86 12.51
CA ALA A 262 -1.62 17.89 11.57
C ALA A 262 -1.71 16.48 12.18
N THR A 263 -0.71 16.09 12.98
CA THR A 263 -0.70 14.80 13.69
C THR A 263 -1.77 14.68 14.76
N LYS A 264 -1.99 15.72 15.58
CA LYS A 264 -3.10 15.74 16.56
C LYS A 264 -4.45 15.65 15.89
N LEU A 265 -4.69 16.49 14.88
CA LEU A 265 -5.95 16.50 14.14
C LEU A 265 -6.19 15.17 13.41
N LEU A 266 -5.14 14.53 12.88
CA LEU A 266 -5.26 13.20 12.28
C LEU A 266 -5.74 12.18 13.32
N ALA A 267 -5.22 12.22 14.55
CA ALA A 267 -5.66 11.31 15.60
C ALA A 267 -7.15 11.51 15.97
N GLU A 268 -7.60 12.76 16.05
CA GLU A 268 -9.01 13.11 16.29
C GLU A 268 -9.91 12.61 15.16
N VAL A 269 -9.57 12.90 13.90
CA VAL A 269 -10.32 12.45 12.73
C VAL A 269 -10.36 10.92 12.65
N ARG A 270 -9.25 10.23 12.97
CA ARG A 270 -9.21 8.76 13.02
C ARG A 270 -10.17 8.20 14.07
N ALA A 271 -10.17 8.77 15.28
CA ALA A 271 -11.06 8.35 16.35
C ALA A 271 -12.54 8.59 15.99
N GLU A 272 -12.86 9.69 15.32
CA GLU A 272 -14.22 9.99 14.88
C GLU A 272 -14.70 9.01 13.78
N ILE A 273 -13.84 8.71 12.80
CA ILE A 273 -14.11 7.70 11.77
C ILE A 273 -14.32 6.33 12.40
N GLU A 274 -13.42 5.93 13.31
CA GLU A 274 -13.51 4.66 14.04
C GLU A 274 -14.83 4.58 14.82
N SER A 275 -15.18 5.63 15.57
CA SER A 275 -16.42 5.70 16.34
C SER A 275 -17.66 5.51 15.46
N GLY A 276 -17.69 6.14 14.28
CA GLY A 276 -18.77 5.98 13.31
C GLY A 276 -18.97 4.53 12.86
N TYR A 277 -17.89 3.84 12.48
CA TYR A 277 -17.95 2.42 12.11
C TYR A 277 -18.29 1.51 13.28
N LEU A 278 -17.76 1.79 14.47
CA LEU A 278 -18.08 1.03 15.67
C LEU A 278 -19.57 1.14 16.01
N ALA A 279 -20.14 2.35 15.93
CA ALA A 279 -21.56 2.59 16.16
C ALA A 279 -22.45 1.88 15.12
N ALA A 280 -22.09 1.98 13.83
CA ALA A 280 -22.79 1.29 12.74
C ALA A 280 -22.75 -0.24 12.92
N GLY A 281 -21.57 -0.80 13.20
CA GLY A 281 -21.40 -2.23 13.44
C GLY A 281 -22.15 -2.71 14.69
N LYS A 282 -22.16 -1.94 15.79
CA LYS A 282 -22.96 -2.24 17.00
C LYS A 282 -24.46 -2.25 16.70
N LYS A 283 -24.96 -1.33 15.88
CA LYS A 283 -26.37 -1.29 15.45
C LYS A 283 -26.73 -2.55 14.65
N LEU A 284 -25.91 -2.91 13.66
CA LEU A 284 -26.12 -4.12 12.83
C LEU A 284 -26.04 -5.40 13.65
N TYR A 285 -25.10 -5.47 14.60
CA TYR A 285 -24.97 -6.56 15.56
C TYR A 285 -26.24 -6.71 16.40
N GLY A 286 -26.80 -5.60 16.90
CA GLY A 286 -28.07 -5.60 17.63
C GLY A 286 -29.26 -6.08 16.79
N SER A 287 -29.21 -5.87 15.47
CA SER A 287 -30.19 -6.40 14.51
C SER A 287 -29.90 -7.83 14.04
N ARG A 288 -28.98 -8.56 14.68
CA ARG A 288 -28.50 -9.92 14.30
C ARG A 288 -27.90 -10.03 12.89
N ARG A 289 -27.52 -8.91 12.28
CA ARG A 289 -26.85 -8.87 10.96
C ARG A 289 -25.34 -8.94 11.16
N TYR A 290 -24.86 -10.09 11.63
CA TYR A 290 -23.46 -10.25 12.09
C TYR A 290 -22.41 -10.07 10.99
N THR A 291 -22.68 -10.57 9.78
CA THR A 291 -21.76 -10.43 8.63
C THR A 291 -21.52 -8.97 8.26
N GLU A 292 -22.58 -8.17 8.23
CA GLU A 292 -22.50 -6.75 7.92
C GLU A 292 -21.87 -5.95 9.07
N ALA A 293 -22.14 -6.35 10.33
CA ALA A 293 -21.49 -5.76 11.49
C ALA A 293 -19.96 -5.95 11.46
N ILE A 294 -19.50 -7.16 11.10
CA ILE A 294 -18.08 -7.46 10.91
C ILE A 294 -17.51 -6.61 9.77
N GLY A 295 -18.24 -6.46 8.66
CA GLY A 295 -17.82 -5.62 7.54
C GLY A 295 -17.61 -4.14 7.91
N GLU A 296 -18.48 -3.57 8.76
CA GLU A 296 -18.28 -2.20 9.27
C GLU A 296 -17.09 -2.11 10.23
N TRP A 297 -16.90 -3.08 11.12
CA TRP A 297 -15.72 -3.12 12.00
C TRP A 297 -14.42 -3.33 11.22
N ASP A 298 -14.42 -4.10 10.14
CA ASP A 298 -13.26 -4.25 9.27
C ASP A 298 -12.85 -2.93 8.61
N LYS A 299 -13.81 -2.09 8.22
CA LYS A 299 -13.53 -0.74 7.70
C LYS A 299 -12.91 0.19 8.75
N ALA A 300 -13.05 -0.11 10.05
CA ALA A 300 -12.44 0.66 11.13
C ALA A 300 -10.94 0.33 11.35
N LYS A 301 -10.46 -0.82 10.85
CA LYS A 301 -9.08 -1.30 11.03
C LYS A 301 -7.96 -0.30 10.67
N PRO A 302 -7.99 0.43 9.54
CA PRO A 302 -6.92 1.38 9.23
C PRO A 302 -6.92 2.61 10.16
N TYR A 303 -8.04 2.87 10.85
CA TYR A 303 -8.22 4.06 11.68
C TYR A 303 -7.98 3.79 13.17
N THR A 304 -8.15 2.54 13.62
CA THR A 304 -8.08 2.21 15.06
C THR A 304 -6.67 2.34 15.65
N ALA A 305 -6.62 2.88 16.88
CA ALA A 305 -5.45 2.80 17.75
C ALA A 305 -5.43 1.52 18.60
N ASN A 306 -6.58 0.86 18.79
CA ASN A 306 -6.74 -0.31 19.65
C ASN A 306 -7.30 -1.51 18.87
N MET A 307 -6.43 -2.18 18.14
CA MET A 307 -6.77 -3.36 17.34
C MET A 307 -7.32 -4.52 18.19
N ALA A 308 -6.90 -4.64 19.45
CA ALA A 308 -7.36 -5.71 20.34
C ALA A 308 -8.86 -5.59 20.67
N TYR A 309 -9.35 -4.37 20.92
CA TYR A 309 -10.77 -4.13 21.16
C TYR A 309 -11.61 -4.48 19.92
N LEU A 310 -11.18 -4.06 18.74
CA LEU A 310 -11.85 -4.33 17.48
C LEU A 310 -11.91 -5.83 17.18
N ASN A 311 -10.80 -6.54 17.36
CA ASN A 311 -10.74 -8.00 17.19
C ASN A 311 -11.67 -8.73 18.16
N LYS A 312 -11.79 -8.26 19.41
CA LYS A 312 -12.73 -8.82 20.39
C LYS A 312 -14.19 -8.67 19.94
N LEU A 313 -14.56 -7.53 19.35
CA LEU A 313 -15.91 -7.33 18.80
C LEU A 313 -16.18 -8.29 17.64
N ILE A 314 -15.25 -8.38 16.68
CA ILE A 314 -15.35 -9.27 15.52
C ILE A 314 -15.47 -10.73 15.96
N SER A 315 -14.60 -11.19 16.87
CA SER A 315 -14.64 -12.54 17.43
C SER A 315 -15.99 -12.86 18.08
N ARG A 316 -16.54 -11.93 18.88
CA ARG A 316 -17.85 -12.12 19.51
C ARG A 316 -18.98 -12.26 18.49
N ALA A 317 -18.97 -11.48 17.41
CA ALA A 317 -19.96 -11.62 16.33
C ALA A 317 -19.83 -12.93 15.56
N GLN A 318 -18.60 -13.38 15.30
CA GLN A 318 -18.36 -14.67 14.66
C GLN A 318 -18.86 -15.84 15.53
N GLU A 319 -18.63 -15.77 16.83
CA GLU A 319 -19.11 -16.78 17.79
C GLU A 319 -20.64 -16.82 17.85
N GLN A 320 -21.30 -15.66 17.99
CA GLN A 320 -22.77 -15.60 17.97
C GLN A 320 -23.36 -16.13 16.66
N MET A 321 -22.77 -15.76 15.52
CA MET A 321 -23.18 -16.27 14.22
C MET A 321 -23.05 -17.81 14.13
N ARG A 322 -21.96 -18.37 14.67
CA ARG A 322 -21.76 -19.83 14.70
C ARG A 322 -22.80 -20.52 15.58
N LEU A 323 -23.09 -19.97 16.76
CA LEU A 323 -24.08 -20.52 17.68
C LEU A 323 -25.48 -20.51 17.05
N GLU A 324 -25.90 -19.38 16.46
CA GLU A 324 -27.21 -19.29 15.80
C GLU A 324 -27.32 -20.22 14.58
N ALA A 325 -26.25 -20.37 13.80
CA ALA A 325 -26.23 -21.31 12.68
C ALA A 325 -26.34 -22.77 13.14
N GLN A 326 -25.66 -23.13 14.24
CA GLN A 326 -25.76 -24.46 14.85
C GLN A 326 -27.16 -24.73 15.39
N ASP A 327 -27.77 -23.77 16.07
CA ASP A 327 -29.14 -23.89 16.58
C ASP A 327 -30.17 -23.98 15.46
N LYS A 328 -30.01 -23.19 14.38
CA LYS A 328 -30.88 -23.28 13.21
C LYS A 328 -30.78 -24.65 12.54
N LYS A 329 -29.55 -25.18 12.39
CA LYS A 329 -29.32 -26.53 11.85
C LYS A 329 -29.95 -27.60 12.74
N ARG A 330 -29.75 -27.50 14.06
CA ARG A 330 -30.36 -28.42 15.02
C ARG A 330 -31.89 -28.42 14.91
N ARG A 331 -32.51 -27.23 14.83
CA ARG A 331 -33.97 -27.09 14.64
C ARG A 331 -34.44 -27.66 13.30
N SER A 332 -33.71 -27.45 12.21
CA SER A 332 -34.06 -28.05 10.91
C SER A 332 -33.93 -29.56 10.94
N ASP A 333 -32.90 -30.10 11.59
CA ASP A 333 -32.67 -31.55 11.72
C ASP A 333 -33.73 -32.19 12.63
N GLU A 334 -34.16 -31.52 13.69
CA GLU A 334 -35.30 -31.94 14.52
C GLU A 334 -36.62 -31.89 13.75
N ALA A 335 -36.88 -30.82 12.98
CA ALA A 335 -38.08 -30.71 12.14
C ALA A 335 -38.09 -31.79 11.04
N ALA A 336 -36.96 -32.05 10.38
CA ALA A 336 -36.82 -33.10 9.39
C ALA A 336 -37.01 -34.50 10.00
N ARG A 337 -36.51 -34.74 11.22
CA ARG A 337 -36.76 -35.99 11.95
C ARG A 337 -38.24 -36.17 12.29
N ARG A 338 -38.92 -35.11 12.73
CA ARG A 338 -40.37 -35.13 12.98
C ARG A 338 -41.17 -35.40 11.72
N ALA A 339 -40.87 -34.70 10.62
CA ALA A 339 -41.51 -34.91 9.33
C ALA A 339 -41.32 -36.34 8.81
N LYS A 340 -40.10 -36.91 8.93
CA LYS A 340 -39.84 -38.31 8.59
C LYS A 340 -40.62 -39.29 9.46
N ALA A 341 -40.70 -39.04 10.77
CA ALA A 341 -41.45 -39.89 11.69
C ALA A 341 -42.97 -39.84 11.40
N GLU A 342 -43.50 -38.65 11.04
CA GLU A 342 -44.88 -38.48 10.60
C GLU A 342 -45.15 -39.20 9.26
N GLU A 343 -44.26 -39.09 8.29
CA GLU A 343 -44.35 -39.79 7.00
C GLU A 343 -44.28 -41.32 7.18
N GLU A 344 -43.36 -41.83 8.01
CA GLU A 344 -43.30 -43.25 8.36
C GLU A 344 -44.56 -43.72 9.09
N ALA A 345 -45.14 -42.90 9.98
CA ALA A 345 -46.38 -43.23 10.67
C ALA A 345 -47.56 -43.32 9.70
N GLN A 346 -47.68 -42.36 8.77
CA GLN A 346 -48.70 -42.38 7.71
C GLN A 346 -48.54 -43.59 6.79
N ALA A 347 -47.32 -43.90 6.37
CA ALA A 347 -47.04 -45.09 5.53
C ALA A 347 -47.40 -46.40 6.26
N ARG A 348 -47.14 -46.48 7.57
CA ARG A 348 -47.55 -47.62 8.41
C ARG A 348 -49.06 -47.72 8.54
N GLU A 349 -49.75 -46.60 8.71
CA GLU A 349 -51.21 -46.54 8.79
C GLU A 349 -51.87 -46.95 7.47
N GLU A 350 -51.37 -46.45 6.33
CA GLU A 350 -51.85 -46.88 5.01
C GLU A 350 -51.54 -48.35 4.72
N ALA A 351 -50.36 -48.83 5.08
CA ALA A 351 -50.02 -50.25 4.94
C ALA A 351 -50.91 -51.14 5.82
N ALA A 352 -51.24 -50.70 7.04
CA ALA A 352 -52.20 -51.38 7.91
C ALA A 352 -53.61 -51.38 7.30
N ARG A 353 -54.04 -50.26 6.71
CA ARG A 353 -55.34 -50.15 6.03
C ARG A 353 -55.43 -51.07 4.82
N LYS A 354 -54.38 -51.13 3.98
CA LYS A 354 -54.31 -52.05 2.83
C LYS A 354 -54.33 -53.51 3.27
N LYS A 355 -53.58 -53.88 4.31
CA LYS A 355 -53.63 -55.24 4.89
C LYS A 355 -55.03 -55.58 5.41
N ALA A 356 -55.69 -54.66 6.10
CA ALA A 356 -57.05 -54.85 6.59
C ALA A 356 -58.06 -55.00 5.45
N GLU A 357 -57.91 -54.24 4.35
CA GLU A 357 -58.77 -54.35 3.17
C GLU A 357 -58.56 -55.69 2.41
N GLU A 358 -57.31 -56.15 2.28
CA GLU A 358 -57.00 -57.48 1.70
C GLU A 358 -57.56 -58.61 2.56
N GLU A 359 -57.47 -58.51 3.89
CA GLU A 359 -58.04 -59.49 4.81
C GLU A 359 -59.58 -59.48 4.80
N ALA A 360 -60.20 -58.30 4.68
CA ALA A 360 -61.64 -58.13 4.50
C ALA A 360 -62.14 -58.77 3.20
N LYS A 361 -61.42 -58.58 2.08
CA LYS A 361 -61.71 -59.24 0.79
C LYS A 361 -61.55 -60.76 0.86
N ARG A 362 -60.58 -61.27 1.63
CA ARG A 362 -60.38 -62.71 1.84
C ARG A 362 -61.48 -63.38 2.68
N LYS A 363 -62.09 -62.64 3.61
CA LYS A 363 -63.11 -63.15 4.55
C LYS A 363 -64.55 -62.85 4.13
N GLY A 364 -64.79 -62.02 3.11
CA GLY A 364 -66.14 -61.68 2.62
C GLY A 364 -66.91 -60.73 3.55
N VAL A 365 -66.20 -59.85 4.25
CA VAL A 365 -66.72 -58.96 5.31
C VAL A 365 -66.29 -57.51 5.03
N THR A 366 -67.01 -56.51 5.53
CA THR A 366 -66.72 -55.07 5.27
C THR A 366 -65.47 -54.57 6.04
N VAL A 367 -64.80 -53.53 5.51
CA VAL A 367 -63.54 -52.96 6.06
C VAL A 367 -63.72 -52.44 7.50
N GLU A 368 -64.94 -52.01 7.87
CA GLU A 368 -65.27 -51.56 9.22
C GLU A 368 -65.32 -52.70 10.25
N GLU A 369 -65.60 -53.95 9.83
CA GLU A 369 -65.67 -55.10 10.72
C GLU A 369 -64.29 -55.74 10.98
N VAL A 370 -63.32 -55.59 10.07
CA VAL A 370 -61.93 -56.06 10.25
C VAL A 370 -61.10 -55.10 11.10
N VAL A 371 -61.43 -53.80 11.10
CA VAL A 371 -60.79 -52.78 11.94
C VAL A 371 -61.48 -52.64 13.31
N LYS A 372 -62.20 -53.67 13.78
CA LYS A 372 -62.52 -53.77 15.21
C LYS A 372 -61.23 -53.98 15.98
N LYS A 373 -60.65 -52.86 16.44
CA LYS A 373 -59.68 -52.81 17.54
C LYS A 373 -60.17 -53.78 18.63
N PRO A 374 -59.31 -54.64 19.21
CA PRO A 374 -59.70 -55.36 20.41
C PRO A 374 -60.15 -54.31 21.42
N ALA A 375 -61.28 -54.55 22.08
CA ALA A 375 -61.84 -53.65 23.09
C ALA A 375 -60.82 -53.46 24.22
N GLY A 376 -59.94 -52.47 24.04
CA GLY A 376 -59.17 -51.89 25.11
C GLY A 376 -60.15 -51.13 25.99
N VAL A 377 -60.05 -51.39 27.29
CA VAL A 377 -60.68 -50.69 28.41
C VAL A 377 -61.18 -49.29 28.01
N SER A 378 -62.51 -49.07 28.07
CA SER A 378 -63.14 -47.76 27.82
C SER A 378 -62.40 -46.65 28.58
N GLU A 379 -62.26 -45.44 28.02
CA GLU A 379 -61.63 -44.33 28.75
C GLU A 379 -62.31 -44.07 30.11
N ASP A 380 -63.62 -44.29 30.19
CA ASP A 380 -64.38 -44.24 31.45
C ASP A 380 -63.90 -45.28 32.46
N ASN A 381 -63.60 -46.50 32.01
CA ASN A 381 -63.06 -47.57 32.87
C ASN A 381 -61.61 -47.27 33.30
N ARG A 382 -60.82 -46.58 32.48
CA ARG A 382 -59.45 -46.17 32.83
C ARG A 382 -59.45 -45.07 33.89
N LEU A 383 -60.34 -44.08 33.77
CA LEU A 383 -60.54 -43.04 34.77
C LEU A 383 -61.06 -43.61 36.09
N ALA A 384 -62.05 -44.51 36.03
CA ALA A 384 -62.56 -45.21 37.21
C ALA A 384 -61.46 -46.07 37.87
N ALA A 385 -60.65 -46.80 37.09
CA ALA A 385 -59.53 -47.58 37.61
C ALA A 385 -58.48 -46.70 38.30
N GLN A 386 -58.19 -45.50 37.78
CA GLN A 386 -57.28 -44.56 38.44
C GLN A 386 -57.83 -44.03 39.76
N GLN A 387 -59.13 -43.74 39.82
CA GLN A 387 -59.78 -43.31 41.08
C GLN A 387 -59.67 -44.40 42.15
N HIS A 388 -60.06 -45.63 41.82
CA HIS A 388 -59.93 -46.77 42.74
C HIS A 388 -58.47 -47.07 43.12
N TYR A 389 -57.51 -46.85 42.22
CA TYR A 389 -56.08 -46.97 42.55
C TYR A 389 -55.64 -45.94 43.59
N ILE A 390 -56.03 -44.67 43.43
CA ILE A 390 -55.70 -43.59 44.37
C ILE A 390 -56.38 -43.83 45.73
N GLU A 391 -57.62 -44.30 45.74
CA GLU A 391 -58.33 -44.63 46.98
C GLU A 391 -57.69 -45.81 47.71
N GLY A 392 -57.30 -46.87 46.99
CA GLY A 392 -56.53 -47.97 47.57
C GLY A 392 -55.17 -47.52 48.13
N LEU A 393 -54.52 -46.52 47.52
CA LEU A 393 -53.27 -45.94 48.04
C LEU A 393 -53.48 -45.20 49.37
N LYS A 394 -54.61 -44.49 49.53
CA LYS A 394 -54.97 -43.85 50.81
C LYS A 394 -55.19 -44.88 51.91
N PHE A 395 -55.90 -45.97 51.63
CA PHE A 395 -56.10 -47.05 52.61
C PHE A 395 -54.80 -47.78 52.94
N PHE A 396 -53.93 -47.97 51.96
CA PHE A 396 -52.60 -48.56 52.16
C PHE A 396 -51.72 -47.70 53.07
N GLN A 397 -51.71 -46.37 52.89
CA GLN A 397 -50.98 -45.43 53.76
C GLN A 397 -51.51 -45.41 55.21
N ASN A 398 -52.81 -45.65 55.38
CA ASN A 398 -53.46 -45.74 56.69
C ASN A 398 -53.38 -47.15 57.31
N SER A 399 -52.50 -48.03 56.79
CA SER A 399 -52.31 -49.42 57.23
C SER A 399 -53.55 -50.32 57.17
N ASN A 400 -54.59 -49.92 56.43
CA ASN A 400 -55.80 -50.72 56.23
C ASN A 400 -55.66 -51.55 54.95
N TYR A 401 -54.89 -52.63 55.05
CA TYR A 401 -54.49 -53.46 53.91
C TYR A 401 -55.63 -54.26 53.28
N GLU A 402 -56.66 -54.62 54.05
CA GLU A 402 -57.83 -55.33 53.51
C GLU A 402 -58.65 -54.44 52.58
N LYS A 403 -58.98 -53.22 53.01
CA LYS A 403 -59.69 -52.25 52.15
C LYS A 403 -58.86 -51.80 50.96
N ALA A 404 -57.55 -51.63 51.14
CA ALA A 404 -56.64 -51.30 50.04
C ALA A 404 -56.59 -52.41 48.97
N ARG A 405 -56.68 -53.69 49.39
CA ARG A 405 -56.75 -54.83 48.47
C ARG A 405 -58.05 -54.82 47.66
N ASP A 406 -59.18 -54.54 48.30
CA ASP A 406 -60.47 -54.53 47.62
C ASP A 406 -60.52 -53.44 46.54
N GLU A 407 -60.11 -52.21 46.88
CA GLU A 407 -60.07 -51.09 45.93
C GLU A 407 -59.11 -51.34 44.75
N TRP A 408 -57.93 -51.90 45.01
CA TRP A 408 -56.98 -52.25 43.94
C TRP A 408 -57.42 -53.47 43.11
N THR A 409 -58.26 -54.34 43.67
CA THR A 409 -58.87 -55.45 42.92
C THR A 409 -59.91 -54.92 41.94
N ILE A 410 -60.74 -53.95 42.37
CA ILE A 410 -61.70 -53.25 41.50
C ILE A 410 -60.95 -52.48 40.40
N ALA A 411 -59.90 -51.74 40.76
CA ALA A 411 -59.06 -51.03 39.79
C ALA A 411 -58.45 -51.98 38.72
N ARG A 412 -58.04 -53.18 39.12
CA ARG A 412 -57.51 -54.21 38.20
C ARG A 412 -58.59 -54.89 37.35
N GLN A 413 -59.82 -55.02 37.86
CA GLN A 413 -60.93 -55.53 37.06
C GLN A 413 -61.35 -54.53 35.97
N LEU A 414 -61.29 -53.23 36.30
CA LEU A 414 -61.61 -52.14 35.37
C LEU A 414 -60.49 -51.92 34.35
N ASP A 415 -59.22 -51.98 34.76
CA ASP A 415 -58.05 -51.94 33.87
C ASP A 415 -57.05 -53.07 34.17
N PRO A 416 -57.20 -54.23 33.51
CA PRO A 416 -56.29 -55.38 33.69
C PRO A 416 -54.85 -55.12 33.22
N GLY A 417 -54.62 -54.06 32.44
CA GLY A 417 -53.32 -53.70 31.88
C GLY A 417 -52.49 -52.75 32.74
N ASN A 418 -53.05 -52.23 33.85
CA ASN A 418 -52.36 -51.31 34.72
C ASN A 418 -51.30 -52.04 35.57
N ALA A 419 -50.01 -51.75 35.32
CA ALA A 419 -48.90 -52.36 36.03
C ALA A 419 -48.82 -51.95 37.51
N ASP A 420 -49.31 -50.76 37.86
CA ASP A 420 -49.20 -50.20 39.20
C ASP A 420 -50.20 -50.84 40.18
N THR A 421 -51.43 -51.15 39.73
CA THR A 421 -52.42 -51.90 40.52
C THR A 421 -51.96 -53.33 40.77
N ALA A 422 -51.36 -53.99 39.77
CA ALA A 422 -50.80 -55.33 39.90
C ALA A 422 -49.62 -55.39 40.89
N ALA A 423 -48.72 -54.40 40.84
CA ALA A 423 -47.62 -54.28 41.79
C ALA A 423 -48.11 -53.98 43.22
N GLY A 424 -49.14 -53.14 43.36
CA GLY A 424 -49.78 -52.83 44.64
C GLY A 424 -50.40 -54.05 45.31
N LEU A 425 -51.21 -54.83 44.57
CA LEU A 425 -51.81 -56.07 45.07
C LEU A 425 -50.76 -57.09 45.51
N LYS A 426 -49.67 -57.26 44.75
CA LYS A 426 -48.57 -58.16 45.12
C LYS A 426 -47.86 -57.72 46.40
N ARG A 427 -47.74 -56.41 46.65
CA ARG A 427 -47.17 -55.89 47.90
C ARG A 427 -48.08 -56.15 49.09
N ILE A 428 -49.39 -55.96 48.95
CA ILE A 428 -50.35 -56.28 50.01
C ILE A 428 -50.35 -57.79 50.30
N GLU A 429 -50.34 -58.61 49.27
CA GLU A 429 -50.29 -60.07 49.41
C GLU A 429 -49.05 -60.51 50.19
N ASN A 430 -47.87 -59.96 49.88
CA ASN A 430 -46.64 -60.23 50.64
C ASN A 430 -46.69 -59.73 52.10
N ILE A 431 -47.35 -58.60 52.37
CA ILE A 431 -47.49 -58.06 53.75
C ILE A 431 -48.44 -58.93 54.57
N LEU A 432 -49.54 -59.41 53.96
CA LEU A 432 -50.53 -60.26 54.62
C LEU A 432 -50.05 -61.72 54.75
N SER A 433 -49.26 -62.23 53.80
CA SER A 433 -48.69 -63.59 53.83
C SER A 433 -47.40 -63.69 54.65
N GLY A 434 -46.70 -62.58 54.89
CA GLY A 434 -45.49 -62.50 55.72
C GLY A 434 -45.76 -62.36 57.22
N GLY A 435 -47.01 -62.53 57.63
CA GLY A 435 -47.47 -62.48 59.03
C GLY A 435 -47.89 -63.85 59.62
N GLN A 436 -47.42 -64.95 59.04
CA GLN A 436 -47.48 -66.30 59.64
C GLN A 436 -46.09 -66.90 59.80
#